data_AF-A0A0C9YXW3-F1
#
_entry.id   AF-A0A0C9YXW3-F1
#
_cell.length_a   1.000
_cell.length_b   1.000
_cell.length_c   1.000
_cell.angle_alpha   90.00
_cell.angle_beta   90.00
_cell.angle_gamma   90.00
#
_symmetry.space_group_name_H-M   'P 1'
#
loop_
_entity.id
_entity.type
_entity.pdbx_description
1 polymer ?
#
loop_
_entity_poly.entity_id
_entity_poly.type
_entity_poly.pdbx_seq_one_letter_code
_entity_poly.pdbx_strand_id
1 'polypeptide(L)'
;MTKADVVVRPTMLAFFSPLWCKLLGEAKARMRLYVATEVPFLCHEMAIDSVCMEILVEMVIKYEDDGLELEAGFYPEHKRSMVTILFNNTQTFRSEIKKVTMRIVPFEYGLYPPETIDDNAKRINFIKKKATQLLEILQGRTSNFAHSALKKTCLAIYYCTSSKSLCRFAEFQESVPIKVLALVAVIIRSILMTFKKHGVAKNETLCGDEIEDACNNIMHLIDQVWYDNYHGSKLNKMLQEWAKAGMMGYSAREIARPETEEWQVILN
;
A
#
# COMPACT_ATOMS: atom_id res chain seq x y z
N MET A 1 15.96 -33.36 -17.97
CA MET A 1 16.14 -32.41 -16.86
C MET A 1 15.16 -32.76 -15.77
N THR A 2 15.64 -33.42 -14.71
CA THR A 2 14.87 -33.67 -13.48
C THR A 2 14.62 -32.33 -12.78
N LYS A 3 13.36 -32.05 -12.41
CA LYS A 3 13.01 -30.92 -11.56
C LYS A 3 13.84 -31.03 -10.28
N ALA A 4 14.62 -30.00 -9.96
CA ALA A 4 15.26 -29.92 -8.65
C ALA A 4 14.17 -29.92 -7.58
N ASP A 5 14.23 -30.87 -6.65
CA ASP A 5 13.34 -30.89 -5.49
C ASP A 5 13.54 -29.60 -4.69
N VAL A 6 12.47 -28.82 -4.58
CA VAL A 6 12.48 -27.59 -3.79
C VAL A 6 12.51 -28.00 -2.33
N VAL A 7 13.65 -27.80 -1.66
CA VAL A 7 13.77 -28.02 -0.21
C VAL A 7 12.83 -27.05 0.52
N VAL A 8 11.75 -27.59 1.07
CA VAL A 8 10.76 -26.84 1.84
C VAL A 8 11.36 -26.48 3.20
N ARG A 9 11.36 -25.19 3.55
CA ARG A 9 11.95 -24.67 4.80
C ARG A 9 10.87 -24.16 5.75
N PRO A 10 11.09 -24.17 7.08
CA PRO A 10 10.14 -23.62 8.07
C PRO A 10 9.78 -22.15 7.88
N THR A 11 10.52 -21.40 7.06
CA THR A 11 10.22 -20.02 6.69
C THR A 11 9.35 -19.89 5.43
N MET A 12 8.83 -21.01 4.90
CA MET A 12 7.93 -21.08 3.75
C MET A 12 6.57 -21.60 4.18
N LEU A 13 5.48 -20.98 3.70
CA LEU A 13 4.12 -21.45 4.02
C LEU A 13 3.88 -22.92 3.67
N ALA A 14 4.52 -23.43 2.60
CA ALA A 14 4.38 -24.83 2.18
C ALA A 14 4.93 -25.86 3.18
N PHE A 15 5.68 -25.42 4.20
CA PHE A 15 6.15 -26.27 5.29
C PHE A 15 5.03 -26.65 6.28
N PHE A 16 4.01 -25.80 6.37
CA PHE A 16 3.00 -25.87 7.42
C PHE A 16 1.81 -26.72 6.98
N SER A 17 1.19 -27.44 7.92
CA SER A 17 -0.05 -28.15 7.66
C SER A 17 -1.19 -27.18 7.25
N PRO A 18 -2.27 -27.65 6.62
CA PRO A 18 -3.32 -26.78 6.10
C PRO A 18 -3.94 -25.83 7.14
N LEU A 19 -4.08 -26.29 8.39
CA LEU A 19 -4.62 -25.47 9.48
C LEU A 19 -3.67 -24.34 9.86
N TRP A 20 -2.37 -24.64 10.03
CA TRP A 20 -1.33 -23.64 10.24
C TRP A 20 -1.21 -22.66 9.07
N CYS A 21 -1.35 -23.13 7.83
CA CYS A 21 -1.39 -22.27 6.65
C CYS A 21 -2.56 -21.27 6.71
N LYS A 22 -3.74 -21.72 7.14
CA LYS A 22 -4.93 -20.87 7.29
C LYS A 22 -4.69 -19.81 8.38
N LEU A 23 -4.22 -20.23 9.55
CA LEU A 23 -3.86 -19.34 10.66
C LEU A 23 -2.85 -18.28 10.22
N LEU A 24 -1.75 -18.70 9.59
CA LEU A 24 -0.72 -17.79 9.09
C LEU A 24 -1.24 -16.88 7.97
N GLY A 25 -2.20 -17.35 7.16
CA GLY A 25 -2.88 -16.52 6.17
C GLY A 25 -3.68 -15.39 6.81
N GLU A 26 -4.43 -15.66 7.86
CA GLU A 26 -5.16 -14.67 8.66
C GLU A 26 -4.21 -13.71 9.38
N ALA A 27 -3.16 -14.24 10.03
CA ALA A 27 -2.11 -13.46 10.68
C ALA A 27 -1.41 -12.50 9.71
N LYS A 28 -1.08 -12.96 8.49
CA LYS A 28 -0.51 -12.11 7.43
C LYS A 28 -1.44 -10.97 7.04
N ALA A 29 -2.74 -11.18 7.06
CA ALA A 29 -3.69 -10.12 6.75
C ALA A 29 -3.85 -9.12 7.90
N ARG A 30 -3.87 -9.58 9.16
CA ARG A 30 -3.79 -8.69 10.33
C ARG A 30 -2.50 -7.88 10.33
N MET A 31 -1.38 -8.50 9.98
CA MET A 31 -0.11 -7.79 9.86
C MET A 31 -0.16 -6.70 8.77
N ARG A 32 -0.85 -6.96 7.66
CA ARG A 32 -1.06 -5.96 6.60
C ARG A 32 -1.97 -4.82 7.02
N LEU A 33 -3.02 -5.13 7.77
CA LEU A 33 -3.88 -4.14 8.41
C LEU A 33 -3.04 -3.25 9.31
N TYR A 34 -2.27 -3.83 10.24
CA TYR A 34 -1.40 -3.09 11.15
C TYR A 34 -0.42 -2.16 10.43
N VAL A 35 0.28 -2.63 9.38
CA VAL A 35 1.19 -1.73 8.64
C VAL A 35 0.45 -0.70 7.78
N ALA A 36 -0.80 -0.96 7.40
CA ALA A 36 -1.59 0.02 6.65
C ALA A 36 -2.17 1.12 7.57
N THR A 37 -2.51 0.79 8.82
CA THR A 37 -3.25 1.67 9.72
C THR A 37 -2.45 2.13 10.94
N GLU A 38 -1.33 1.52 11.28
CA GLU A 38 -0.55 1.91 12.46
C GLU A 38 0.86 2.34 12.10
N VAL A 39 1.71 1.39 11.67
CA VAL A 39 3.14 1.64 11.43
C VAL A 39 3.53 1.17 10.02
N PRO A 40 3.53 2.06 9.02
CA PRO A 40 3.84 1.70 7.63
C PRO A 40 5.25 1.15 7.40
N PHE A 41 6.21 1.53 8.25
CA PHE A 41 7.61 1.09 8.15
C PHE A 41 8.08 0.53 9.48
N LEU A 42 7.98 -0.79 9.60
CA LEU A 42 8.52 -1.50 10.76
C LEU A 42 10.00 -1.82 10.56
N CYS A 43 10.83 -1.46 11.54
CA CYS A 43 12.21 -1.91 11.63
C CYS A 43 12.25 -3.37 12.13
N HIS A 44 13.24 -4.14 11.65
CA HIS A 44 13.29 -5.59 11.86
C HIS A 44 13.39 -5.97 13.35
N GLU A 45 14.26 -5.29 14.09
CA GLU A 45 14.54 -5.60 15.50
C GLU A 45 13.32 -5.38 16.39
N MET A 46 12.55 -4.32 16.14
CA MET A 46 11.33 -4.07 16.93
C MET A 46 10.20 -4.98 16.47
N ALA A 47 10.06 -5.29 15.18
CA ALA A 47 8.87 -5.96 14.66
C ALA A 47 8.73 -7.43 15.06
N ILE A 48 9.84 -8.17 15.12
CA ILE A 48 9.82 -9.63 15.33
C ILE A 48 9.41 -9.98 16.75
N ASP A 49 10.00 -9.33 17.75
CA ASP A 49 9.73 -9.63 19.16
C ASP A 49 8.56 -8.82 19.76
N SER A 50 7.94 -7.92 18.98
CA SER A 50 6.71 -7.21 19.38
C SER A 50 5.50 -7.63 18.52
N VAL A 51 5.04 -6.78 17.62
CA VAL A 51 3.76 -6.90 16.92
C VAL A 51 3.61 -8.19 16.11
N CYS A 52 4.69 -8.69 15.48
CA CYS A 52 4.58 -9.96 14.76
C CYS A 52 4.33 -11.12 15.73
N MET A 53 4.95 -11.06 16.91
CA MET A 53 4.75 -12.04 17.97
C MET A 53 3.35 -11.95 18.56
N GLU A 54 2.90 -10.73 18.87
CA GLU A 54 1.58 -10.47 19.44
C GLU A 54 0.47 -10.98 18.51
N ILE A 55 0.51 -10.60 17.22
CA ILE A 55 -0.46 -11.08 16.22
C ILE A 55 -0.43 -12.60 16.11
N LEU A 56 0.75 -13.23 16.15
CA LEU A 56 0.84 -14.69 16.08
C LEU A 56 0.22 -15.36 17.31
N VAL A 57 0.52 -14.86 18.51
CA VAL A 57 -0.03 -15.36 19.77
C VAL A 57 -1.55 -15.22 19.80
N GLU A 58 -2.08 -14.04 19.45
CA GLU A 58 -3.53 -13.82 19.37
C GLU A 58 -4.21 -14.80 18.41
N MET A 59 -3.58 -15.08 17.26
CA MET A 59 -4.15 -15.99 16.28
C MET A 59 -4.12 -17.45 16.74
N VAL A 60 -3.10 -17.86 17.49
CA VAL A 60 -3.04 -19.19 18.12
C VAL A 60 -4.14 -19.33 19.18
N ILE A 61 -4.24 -18.37 20.11
CA ILE A 61 -5.27 -18.36 21.17
C ILE A 61 -6.67 -18.41 20.55
N LYS A 62 -6.93 -17.56 19.54
CA LYS A 62 -8.21 -17.55 18.84
C LYS A 62 -8.56 -18.92 18.25
N TYR A 63 -7.60 -19.59 17.60
CA TYR A 63 -7.86 -20.89 16.98
C TYR A 63 -8.13 -21.97 18.03
N GLU A 64 -7.42 -21.94 19.16
CA GLU A 64 -7.68 -22.83 20.29
C GLU A 64 -9.06 -22.57 20.92
N ASP A 65 -9.44 -21.31 21.12
CA ASP A 65 -10.76 -20.90 21.64
C ASP A 65 -11.91 -21.30 20.69
N ASP A 66 -11.66 -21.27 19.38
CA ASP A 66 -12.59 -21.73 18.33
C ASP A 66 -12.67 -23.28 18.26
N GLY A 67 -11.94 -24.00 19.12
CA GLY A 67 -11.92 -25.47 19.17
C GLY A 67 -11.15 -26.12 18.02
N LEU A 68 -10.27 -25.39 17.34
CA LEU A 68 -9.43 -25.92 16.26
C LEU A 68 -8.17 -26.56 16.85
N GLU A 69 -8.00 -27.86 16.65
CA GLU A 69 -6.87 -28.62 17.18
C GLU A 69 -5.57 -28.29 16.45
N LEU A 70 -4.76 -27.42 17.05
CA LEU A 70 -3.40 -27.14 16.62
C LEU A 70 -2.44 -28.24 17.14
N GLU A 71 -1.48 -28.63 16.30
CA GLU A 71 -0.50 -29.68 16.63
C GLU A 71 0.32 -29.30 17.88
N ALA A 72 0.20 -30.10 18.94
CA ALA A 72 0.87 -29.84 20.22
C ALA A 72 2.40 -29.80 20.03
N GLY A 73 3.05 -28.80 20.64
CA GLY A 73 4.51 -28.59 20.52
C GLY A 73 4.97 -27.94 19.22
N PHE A 74 4.15 -27.93 18.17
CA PHE A 74 4.52 -27.37 16.87
C PHE A 74 4.71 -25.84 16.91
N TYR A 75 3.82 -25.14 17.61
CA TYR A 75 3.95 -23.69 17.80
C TYR A 75 5.27 -23.29 18.48
N PRO A 76 5.60 -23.75 19.70
CA PRO A 76 6.85 -23.36 20.35
C PRO A 76 8.10 -23.74 19.55
N GLU A 77 8.09 -24.83 18.80
CA GLU A 77 9.20 -25.23 17.93
C GLU A 77 9.41 -24.27 16.75
N HIS A 78 8.33 -23.84 16.09
CA HIS A 78 8.40 -23.07 14.83
C HIS A 78 8.04 -21.59 14.96
N LYS A 79 7.76 -21.12 16.18
CA LYS A 79 7.34 -19.74 16.50
C LYS A 79 8.19 -18.67 15.80
N ARG A 80 9.52 -18.76 15.88
CA ARG A 80 10.41 -17.78 15.23
C ARG A 80 10.30 -17.81 13.70
N SER A 81 10.14 -18.98 13.10
CA SER A 81 9.97 -19.11 11.65
C SER A 81 8.61 -18.54 11.19
N MET A 82 7.55 -18.77 11.95
CA MET A 82 6.22 -18.19 11.73
C MET A 82 6.26 -16.66 11.80
N VAL A 83 6.90 -16.10 12.83
CA VAL A 83 7.10 -14.65 12.97
C VAL A 83 7.90 -14.08 11.78
N THR A 84 8.95 -14.77 11.35
CA THR A 84 9.74 -14.37 10.17
C THR A 84 8.88 -14.32 8.90
N ILE A 85 7.92 -15.24 8.75
CA ILE A 85 6.94 -15.21 7.63
C ILE A 85 6.07 -13.96 7.68
N LEU A 86 5.61 -13.56 8.87
CA LEU A 86 4.82 -12.34 9.06
C LEU A 86 5.63 -11.09 8.72
N PHE A 87 6.87 -11.00 9.20
CA PHE A 87 7.75 -9.88 8.88
C PHE A 87 8.02 -9.78 7.37
N ASN A 88 8.41 -10.88 6.72
CA ASN A 88 8.68 -10.91 5.28
C ASN A 88 7.43 -10.56 4.44
N ASN A 89 6.24 -10.83 4.96
CA ASN A 89 5.00 -10.43 4.31
C ASN A 89 4.84 -8.90 4.25
N THR A 90 5.30 -8.15 5.25
CA THR A 90 5.26 -6.67 5.23
C THR A 90 6.14 -6.10 4.11
N GLN A 91 7.34 -6.67 3.92
CA GLN A 91 8.27 -6.31 2.85
C GLN A 91 7.64 -6.57 1.47
N THR A 92 7.05 -7.75 1.33
CA THR A 92 6.36 -8.15 0.10
C THR A 92 5.19 -7.21 -0.18
N PHE A 93 4.39 -6.88 0.84
CA PHE A 93 3.24 -5.99 0.72
C PHE A 93 3.66 -4.59 0.25
N ARG A 94 4.72 -4.01 0.83
CA ARG A 94 5.27 -2.71 0.37
C ARG A 94 5.74 -2.75 -1.08
N SER A 95 6.40 -3.85 -1.49
CA SER A 95 6.79 -4.04 -2.89
C SER A 95 5.58 -4.14 -3.82
N GLU A 96 4.50 -4.81 -3.40
CA GLU A 96 3.24 -4.90 -4.14
C GLU A 96 2.61 -3.52 -4.33
N ILE A 97 2.50 -2.73 -3.25
CA ILE A 97 2.02 -1.34 -3.29
C ILE A 97 2.81 -0.55 -4.34
N LYS A 98 4.14 -0.52 -4.20
CA LYS A 98 5.00 0.23 -5.13
C LYS A 98 4.81 -0.21 -6.58
N LYS A 99 4.72 -1.52 -6.85
CA LYS A 99 4.52 -2.05 -8.21
C LYS A 99 3.20 -1.60 -8.81
N VAL A 100 2.13 -1.59 -8.02
CA VAL A 100 0.81 -1.09 -8.46
C VAL A 100 0.88 0.40 -8.74
N THR A 101 1.43 1.19 -7.81
CA THR A 101 1.55 2.64 -7.95
C THR A 101 2.41 3.04 -9.17
N MET A 102 3.50 2.33 -9.45
CA MET A 102 4.34 2.57 -10.63
C MET A 102 3.61 2.36 -11.97
N ARG A 103 2.51 1.59 -11.99
CA ARG A 103 1.66 1.44 -13.18
C ARG A 103 0.62 2.55 -13.30
N ILE A 104 0.06 2.98 -12.18
CA ILE A 104 -1.01 3.99 -12.13
C ILE A 104 -0.45 5.40 -12.37
N VAL A 105 0.62 5.76 -11.67
CA VAL A 105 1.17 7.14 -11.66
C VAL A 105 1.48 7.66 -13.07
N PRO A 106 2.20 6.92 -13.94
CA PRO A 106 2.52 7.46 -15.26
C PRO A 106 1.28 7.73 -16.11
N PHE A 107 0.24 6.92 -15.97
CA PHE A 107 -1.02 7.08 -16.69
C PHE A 107 -1.82 8.26 -16.16
N GLU A 108 -2.12 8.27 -14.86
CA GLU A 108 -2.97 9.30 -14.25
C GLU A 108 -2.35 10.70 -14.29
N TYR A 109 -1.02 10.79 -14.24
CA TYR A 109 -0.31 12.06 -14.34
C TYR A 109 0.18 12.37 -15.75
N GLY A 110 -0.11 11.51 -16.73
CA GLY A 110 0.31 11.68 -18.12
C GLY A 110 1.82 11.86 -18.27
N LEU A 111 2.63 11.03 -17.60
CA LEU A 111 4.09 10.99 -17.74
C LEU A 111 4.54 10.25 -19.01
N TYR A 112 3.65 10.08 -19.98
CA TYR A 112 3.98 9.62 -21.32
C TYR A 112 4.24 10.84 -22.21
N PRO A 113 5.40 10.92 -22.87
CA PRO A 113 5.65 11.98 -23.83
C PRO A 113 4.72 11.82 -25.04
N PRO A 114 4.30 12.92 -25.67
CA PRO A 114 3.53 12.87 -26.92
C PRO A 114 4.27 12.05 -27.99
N GLU A 115 3.51 11.32 -28.81
CA GLU A 115 4.05 10.50 -29.91
C GLU A 115 4.86 11.33 -30.92
N THR A 116 4.58 12.63 -31.00
CA THR A 116 5.28 13.60 -31.87
C THR A 116 6.73 13.86 -31.45
N ILE A 117 7.13 13.50 -30.23
CA ILE A 117 8.53 13.60 -29.79
C ILE A 117 9.22 12.30 -30.15
N ASP A 118 10.04 12.28 -31.21
CA ASP A 118 10.79 11.08 -31.63
C ASP A 118 12.18 10.97 -30.97
N ASP A 119 12.69 12.06 -30.42
CA ASP A 119 14.01 12.07 -29.75
C ASP A 119 13.93 11.63 -28.28
N ASN A 120 14.74 10.63 -27.93
CA ASN A 120 14.80 10.07 -26.58
C ASN A 120 15.23 11.09 -25.51
N ALA A 121 16.15 12.00 -25.83
CA ALA A 121 16.58 13.02 -24.86
C ALA A 121 15.46 14.03 -24.57
N LYS A 122 14.72 14.46 -25.60
CA LYS A 122 13.52 15.29 -25.46
C LYS A 122 12.40 14.57 -24.70
N ARG A 123 12.19 13.27 -24.93
CA ARG A 123 11.23 12.46 -24.16
C ARG A 123 11.58 12.44 -22.68
N ILE A 124 12.84 12.14 -22.34
CA ILE A 124 13.33 12.14 -20.96
C ILE A 124 13.13 13.51 -20.32
N ASN A 125 13.50 14.59 -21.02
CA ASN A 125 13.37 15.94 -20.49
C ASN A 125 11.90 16.34 -20.25
N PHE A 126 11.00 15.96 -21.15
CA PHE A 126 9.55 16.16 -20.98
C PHE A 126 9.07 15.52 -19.67
N ILE A 127 9.43 14.25 -19.44
CA ILE A 127 9.04 13.50 -18.24
C ILE A 127 9.62 14.15 -16.98
N LYS A 128 10.91 14.51 -16.99
CA LYS A 128 11.56 15.18 -15.85
C LYS A 128 10.89 16.51 -15.49
N LYS A 129 10.58 17.32 -16.51
CA LYS A 129 9.91 18.62 -16.33
C LYS A 129 8.51 18.42 -15.73
N LYS A 130 7.72 17.50 -16.29
CA LYS A 130 6.37 17.21 -15.81
C LYS A 130 6.38 16.65 -14.38
N ALA A 131 7.27 15.72 -14.08
CA ALA A 131 7.43 15.20 -12.71
C ALA A 131 7.82 16.28 -11.70
N THR A 132 8.64 17.25 -12.10
CA THR A 132 9.01 18.40 -11.25
C THR A 132 7.79 19.26 -10.92
N GLN A 133 6.98 19.61 -11.92
CA GLN A 133 5.75 20.38 -11.73
C GLN A 133 4.76 19.67 -10.80
N LEU A 134 4.60 18.35 -10.97
CA LEU A 134 3.72 17.54 -10.14
C LEU A 134 4.18 17.48 -8.67
N LEU A 135 5.49 17.44 -8.44
CA LEU A 135 6.06 17.45 -7.08
C LEU A 135 5.82 18.79 -6.38
N GLU A 136 5.91 19.91 -7.09
CA GLU A 136 5.59 21.24 -6.56
C GLU A 136 4.10 21.32 -6.16
N ILE A 137 3.22 20.79 -7.02
CA ILE A 137 1.78 20.72 -6.72
C ILE A 137 1.55 19.91 -5.45
N LEU A 138 2.08 18.67 -5.37
CA LEU A 138 1.90 17.78 -4.22
C LEU A 138 2.45 18.35 -2.90
N GLN A 139 3.39 19.30 -2.94
CA GLN A 139 3.93 19.97 -1.76
C GLN A 139 3.10 21.19 -1.32
N GLY A 140 2.22 21.72 -2.16
CA GLY A 140 1.81 23.12 -2.06
C GLY A 140 0.43 23.45 -1.48
N ARG A 141 -0.58 22.56 -1.47
CA ARG A 141 -1.96 22.94 -1.08
C ARG A 141 -2.82 21.83 -0.45
N THR A 142 -3.73 22.27 0.42
CA THR A 142 -4.79 21.52 1.11
C THR A 142 -5.76 20.75 0.19
N SER A 143 -5.82 21.03 -1.12
CA SER A 143 -6.79 20.42 -2.05
C SER A 143 -6.26 19.20 -2.85
N ASN A 144 -5.04 18.73 -2.60
CA ASN A 144 -4.39 17.73 -3.46
C ASN A 144 -4.77 16.27 -3.21
N PHE A 145 -5.48 15.98 -2.11
CA PHE A 145 -5.85 14.61 -1.74
C PHE A 145 -6.98 14.03 -2.59
N ALA A 146 -7.58 14.83 -3.47
CA ALA A 146 -8.65 14.41 -4.37
C ALA A 146 -8.16 13.83 -5.71
N HIS A 147 -6.86 13.81 -5.97
CA HIS A 147 -6.34 13.36 -7.26
C HIS A 147 -6.71 11.88 -7.52
N SER A 148 -7.19 11.57 -8.72
CA SER A 148 -7.63 10.22 -9.13
C SER A 148 -6.55 9.14 -8.92
N ALA A 149 -5.27 9.49 -9.12
CA ALA A 149 -4.15 8.60 -8.82
C ALA A 149 -4.14 8.06 -7.38
N LEU A 150 -4.50 8.88 -6.39
CA LEU A 150 -4.61 8.45 -4.98
C LEU A 150 -5.76 7.44 -4.85
N LYS A 151 -6.95 7.80 -5.35
CA LYS A 151 -8.13 6.93 -5.37
C LYS A 151 -7.82 5.57 -5.99
N LYS A 152 -7.38 5.55 -7.24
CA LYS A 152 -7.14 4.31 -8.00
C LYS A 152 -6.07 3.45 -7.34
N THR A 153 -5.05 4.07 -6.75
CA THR A 153 -4.02 3.33 -6.01
C THR A 153 -4.59 2.71 -4.74
N CYS A 154 -5.35 3.47 -3.94
CA CYS A 154 -6.04 2.94 -2.76
C CYS A 154 -6.95 1.76 -3.11
N LEU A 155 -7.80 1.92 -4.13
CA LEU A 155 -8.74 0.88 -4.54
C LEU A 155 -8.02 -0.38 -5.05
N ALA A 156 -6.99 -0.19 -5.90
CA ALA A 156 -6.24 -1.31 -6.47
C ALA A 156 -5.47 -2.14 -5.43
N ILE A 157 -5.01 -1.51 -4.34
CA ILE A 157 -4.22 -2.18 -3.31
C ILE A 157 -5.12 -2.79 -2.24
N TYR A 158 -6.06 -2.00 -1.72
CA TYR A 158 -6.77 -2.32 -0.47
C TYR A 158 -8.17 -2.89 -0.67
N TYR A 159 -8.76 -2.71 -1.86
CA TYR A 159 -10.14 -3.13 -2.18
C TYR A 159 -10.25 -4.11 -3.34
N CYS A 160 -9.15 -4.44 -4.02
CA CYS A 160 -9.15 -5.44 -5.08
C CYS A 160 -9.60 -6.81 -4.55
N THR A 161 -10.41 -7.55 -5.32
CA THR A 161 -11.10 -8.81 -4.96
C THR A 161 -10.19 -10.02 -4.75
N SER A 162 -9.02 -9.83 -4.15
CA SER A 162 -8.08 -10.88 -3.80
C SER A 162 -8.17 -11.21 -2.32
N SER A 163 -7.70 -12.41 -1.92
CA SER A 163 -7.54 -12.78 -0.51
C SER A 163 -6.60 -11.87 0.29
N LYS A 164 -5.91 -10.96 -0.41
CA LYS A 164 -4.98 -9.96 0.14
C LYS A 164 -5.67 -8.63 0.48
N SER A 165 -6.93 -8.46 0.09
CA SER A 165 -7.71 -7.24 0.30
C SER A 165 -7.88 -6.92 1.77
N LEU A 166 -7.84 -5.64 2.12
CA LEU A 166 -8.12 -5.16 3.48
C LEU A 166 -9.56 -4.69 3.65
N CYS A 167 -10.35 -4.60 2.58
CA CYS A 167 -11.75 -4.17 2.62
C CYS A 167 -12.67 -5.05 3.49
N ARG A 168 -12.22 -6.24 3.88
CA ARG A 168 -12.93 -7.11 4.83
C ARG A 168 -12.83 -6.65 6.28
N PHE A 169 -11.85 -5.83 6.62
CA PHE A 169 -11.67 -5.28 7.97
C PHE A 169 -12.50 -4.01 8.14
N ALA A 170 -13.08 -3.83 9.33
CA ALA A 170 -14.04 -2.75 9.60
C ALA A 170 -13.46 -1.36 9.30
N GLU A 171 -12.15 -1.19 9.55
CA GLU A 171 -11.37 0.02 9.29
C GLU A 171 -11.41 0.48 7.82
N PHE A 172 -11.69 -0.43 6.88
CA PHE A 172 -11.79 -0.14 5.46
C PHE A 172 -13.23 -0.16 4.92
N GLN A 173 -14.22 -0.52 5.73
CA GLN A 173 -15.59 -0.68 5.26
C GLN A 173 -16.33 0.66 5.13
N GLU A 174 -16.11 1.57 6.08
CA GLU A 174 -16.82 2.85 6.13
C GLU A 174 -16.13 3.94 5.31
N SER A 175 -14.80 4.01 5.40
CA SER A 175 -13.98 5.00 4.72
C SER A 175 -12.58 4.44 4.45
N VAL A 176 -11.86 5.05 3.50
CA VAL A 176 -10.43 4.79 3.33
C VAL A 176 -9.68 5.43 4.50
N PRO A 177 -8.85 4.68 5.26
CA PRO A 177 -8.11 5.27 6.38
C PRO A 177 -7.18 6.42 5.98
N ILE A 178 -7.09 7.46 6.80
CA ILE A 178 -6.22 8.63 6.57
C ILE A 178 -4.75 8.22 6.43
N LYS A 179 -4.26 7.32 7.30
CA LYS A 179 -2.88 6.84 7.25
C LYS A 179 -2.58 6.07 5.96
N VAL A 180 -3.59 5.39 5.38
CA VAL A 180 -3.47 4.74 4.07
C VAL A 180 -3.33 5.78 2.96
N LEU A 181 -4.15 6.82 2.98
CA LEU A 181 -4.05 7.94 2.05
C LEU A 181 -2.65 8.58 2.12
N ALA A 182 -2.13 8.82 3.33
CA ALA A 182 -0.80 9.39 3.54
C ALA A 182 0.30 8.51 2.94
N LEU A 183 0.28 7.21 3.25
CA LEU A 183 1.25 6.24 2.71
C LEU A 183 1.24 6.21 1.17
N VAL A 184 0.06 6.16 0.56
CA VAL A 184 -0.08 6.17 -0.89
C VAL A 184 0.46 7.47 -1.48
N ALA A 185 0.17 8.62 -0.87
CA ALA A 185 0.68 9.91 -1.31
C ALA A 185 2.22 9.99 -1.25
N VAL A 186 2.85 9.47 -0.19
CA VAL A 186 4.31 9.41 -0.10
C VAL A 186 4.90 8.50 -1.17
N ILE A 187 4.30 7.34 -1.44
CA ILE A 187 4.80 6.42 -2.47
C ILE A 187 4.68 7.03 -3.87
N ILE A 188 3.58 7.72 -4.16
CA ILE A 188 3.43 8.51 -5.41
C ILE A 188 4.53 9.57 -5.49
N ARG A 189 4.76 10.34 -4.42
CA ARG A 189 5.82 11.35 -4.36
C ARG A 189 7.20 10.73 -4.62
N SER A 190 7.50 9.58 -4.02
CA SER A 190 8.75 8.85 -4.23
C SER A 190 8.92 8.44 -5.70
N ILE A 191 7.87 7.90 -6.33
CA ILE A 191 7.90 7.55 -7.76
C ILE A 191 8.12 8.79 -8.64
N LEU A 192 7.47 9.91 -8.33
CA LEU A 192 7.67 11.16 -9.05
C LEU A 192 9.09 11.71 -8.88
N MET A 193 9.71 11.54 -7.72
CA MET A 193 11.14 11.86 -7.50
C MET A 193 12.04 11.02 -8.40
N THR A 194 11.77 9.73 -8.54
CA THR A 194 12.49 8.86 -9.49
C THR A 194 12.33 9.35 -10.93
N PHE A 195 11.12 9.73 -11.35
CA PHE A 195 10.89 10.30 -12.69
C PHE A 195 11.57 11.67 -12.88
N LYS A 196 11.58 12.54 -11.87
CA LYS A 196 12.31 13.81 -11.91
C LYS A 196 13.81 13.58 -12.08
N LYS A 197 14.38 12.59 -11.39
CA LYS A 197 15.81 12.28 -11.43
C LYS A 197 16.23 11.64 -12.76
N HIS A 198 15.48 10.63 -13.22
CA HIS A 198 15.91 9.78 -14.35
C HIS A 198 15.14 10.02 -15.64
N GLY A 199 13.92 10.58 -15.57
CA GLY A 199 12.99 10.69 -16.70
C GLY A 199 12.44 9.35 -17.19
N VAL A 200 12.69 8.27 -16.45
CA VAL A 200 12.21 6.91 -16.73
C VAL A 200 11.90 6.21 -15.40
N ALA A 201 11.03 5.21 -15.45
CA ALA A 201 10.75 4.38 -14.29
C ALA A 201 12.01 3.59 -13.90
N LYS A 202 12.42 3.70 -12.64
CA LYS A 202 13.46 2.85 -12.05
C LYS A 202 12.96 2.19 -10.78
N ASN A 203 13.42 0.96 -10.55
CA ASN A 203 13.07 0.23 -9.35
C ASN A 203 14.02 0.59 -8.19
N GLU A 204 13.94 1.82 -7.68
CA GLU A 204 14.74 2.27 -6.53
C GLU A 204 14.13 1.80 -5.20
N THR A 205 14.92 1.31 -4.26
CA THR A 205 14.39 0.89 -2.96
C THR A 205 13.81 2.06 -2.19
N LEU A 206 12.67 1.81 -1.54
CA LEU A 206 12.03 2.74 -0.62
C LEU A 206 12.80 2.71 0.71
N CYS A 207 13.47 3.81 1.08
CA CYS A 207 14.14 3.95 2.37
C CYS A 207 13.09 4.12 3.48
N GLY A 208 13.20 3.36 4.58
CA GLY A 208 12.20 3.39 5.65
C GLY A 208 12.11 4.75 6.32
N ASP A 209 13.25 5.25 6.80
CA ASP A 209 13.35 6.49 7.56
C ASP A 209 12.89 7.70 6.73
N GLU A 210 13.34 7.81 5.47
CA GLU A 210 12.93 8.90 4.56
C GLU A 210 11.42 8.91 4.30
N ILE A 211 10.79 7.73 4.29
CA ILE A 211 9.36 7.62 4.06
C ILE A 211 8.57 7.89 5.32
N GLU A 212 9.06 7.48 6.49
CA GLU A 212 8.42 7.80 7.77
C GLU A 212 8.35 9.32 7.97
N ASP A 213 9.47 10.02 7.77
CA ASP A 213 9.50 11.49 7.84
C ASP A 213 8.56 12.11 6.80
N ALA A 214 8.54 11.59 5.57
CA ALA A 214 7.63 12.07 4.54
C ALA A 214 6.15 11.77 4.88
N CYS A 215 5.85 10.65 5.52
CA CYS A 215 4.52 10.28 5.99
C CYS A 215 4.06 11.24 7.07
N ASN A 216 4.91 11.55 8.06
CA ASN A 216 4.60 12.50 9.13
C ASN A 216 4.29 13.89 8.55
N ASN A 217 5.08 14.34 7.57
CA ASN A 217 4.84 15.60 6.87
C ASN A 217 3.50 15.59 6.11
N ILE A 218 3.17 14.51 5.39
CA ILE A 218 1.89 14.40 4.68
C ILE A 218 0.72 14.30 5.67
N MET A 219 0.87 13.57 6.77
CA MET A 219 -0.12 13.47 7.83
C MET A 219 -0.45 14.86 8.39
N HIS A 220 0.55 15.68 8.69
CA HIS A 220 0.32 17.06 9.14
C HIS A 220 -0.46 17.89 8.11
N LEU A 221 -0.20 17.71 6.81
CA LEU A 221 -1.00 18.36 5.76
C LEU A 221 -2.42 17.82 5.70
N ILE A 222 -2.64 16.52 5.90
CA ILE A 222 -3.99 15.95 5.98
C ILE A 222 -4.73 16.48 7.20
N ASP A 223 -4.07 16.57 8.36
CA ASP A 223 -4.67 17.09 9.59
C ASP A 223 -5.13 18.55 9.40
N GLN A 224 -4.33 19.39 8.76
CA GLN A 224 -4.75 20.76 8.40
C GLN A 224 -6.03 20.79 7.55
N VAL A 225 -6.16 19.86 6.61
CA VAL A 225 -7.38 19.72 5.79
C VAL A 225 -8.53 19.19 6.64
N TRP A 226 -8.26 18.21 7.49
CA TRP A 226 -9.24 17.48 8.28
C TRP A 226 -9.92 18.36 9.32
N TYR A 227 -9.17 19.23 9.98
CA TYR A 227 -9.68 20.15 11.00
C TYR A 227 -10.29 21.44 10.42
N ASP A 228 -10.19 21.66 9.11
CA ASP A 228 -10.97 22.71 8.45
C ASP A 228 -12.43 22.28 8.28
N ASN A 229 -13.37 23.11 8.72
CA ASN A 229 -14.80 22.77 8.74
C ASN A 229 -15.38 22.41 7.36
N TYR A 230 -14.91 23.08 6.31
CA TYR A 230 -15.42 22.87 4.95
C TYR A 230 -14.64 21.75 4.24
N HIS A 231 -13.31 21.85 4.26
CA HIS A 231 -12.43 20.92 3.56
C HIS A 231 -12.35 19.56 4.24
N GLY A 232 -12.45 19.48 5.56
CA GLY A 232 -12.44 18.23 6.32
C GLY A 232 -13.69 17.40 6.05
N SER A 233 -14.87 18.04 6.05
CA SER A 233 -16.13 17.37 5.68
C SER A 233 -16.07 16.81 4.25
N LYS A 234 -15.51 17.60 3.31
CA LYS A 234 -15.34 17.18 1.91
C LYS A 234 -14.36 16.00 1.78
N LEU A 235 -13.23 16.05 2.47
CA LEU A 235 -12.23 14.97 2.48
C LEU A 235 -12.84 13.68 3.06
N ASN A 236 -13.53 13.75 4.20
CA ASN A 236 -14.18 12.60 4.82
C ASN A 236 -15.21 11.96 3.87
N LYS A 237 -16.10 12.77 3.28
CA LYS A 237 -17.11 12.29 2.33
C LYS A 237 -16.47 11.58 1.13
N MET A 238 -15.40 12.15 0.58
CA MET A 238 -14.66 11.55 -0.53
C MET A 238 -14.06 10.18 -0.15
N LEU A 239 -13.45 10.06 1.03
CA LEU A 239 -12.88 8.78 1.49
C LEU A 239 -13.96 7.71 1.73
N GLN A 240 -15.15 8.11 2.18
CA GLN A 240 -16.31 7.22 2.29
C GLN A 240 -16.81 6.77 0.90
N GLU A 241 -16.88 7.68 -0.08
CA GLU A 241 -17.27 7.35 -1.46
C GLU A 241 -16.27 6.39 -2.10
N TRP A 242 -14.97 6.57 -1.85
CA TRP A 242 -13.94 5.64 -2.33
C TRP A 242 -14.10 4.26 -1.71
N ALA A 243 -14.29 4.17 -0.39
CA ALA A 243 -14.51 2.89 0.28
C ALA A 243 -15.74 2.17 -0.28
N LYS A 244 -16.87 2.88 -0.43
CA LYS A 244 -18.09 2.34 -1.06
C LYS A 244 -17.84 1.83 -2.47
N ALA A 245 -17.14 2.59 -3.31
CA ALA A 245 -16.78 2.17 -4.66
C ALA A 245 -15.90 0.90 -4.65
N GLY A 246 -14.92 0.84 -3.74
CA GLY A 246 -14.08 -0.35 -3.56
C GLY A 246 -14.88 -1.59 -3.13
N MET A 247 -15.81 -1.42 -2.20
CA MET A 247 -16.66 -2.49 -1.68
C MET A 247 -17.63 -3.08 -2.72
N MET A 248 -18.08 -2.28 -3.70
CA MET A 248 -18.94 -2.75 -4.79
C MET A 248 -18.19 -3.57 -5.85
N GLY A 249 -16.86 -3.72 -5.70
CA GLY A 249 -16.01 -4.50 -6.59
C GLY A 249 -15.25 -3.60 -7.56
N TYR A 250 -14.06 -3.17 -7.16
CA TYR A 250 -13.12 -2.50 -8.05
C TYR A 250 -12.27 -3.55 -8.78
N SER A 251 -12.43 -3.64 -10.10
CA SER A 251 -11.73 -4.61 -10.94
C SER A 251 -10.42 -4.04 -11.48
N ALA A 252 -9.43 -4.92 -11.73
CA ALA A 252 -8.18 -4.53 -12.37
C ALA A 252 -8.37 -3.89 -13.77
N ARG A 253 -9.54 -4.05 -14.40
CA ARG A 253 -9.89 -3.43 -15.70
C ARG A 253 -10.20 -1.94 -15.58
N GLU A 254 -10.67 -1.47 -14.43
CA GLU A 254 -10.96 -0.05 -14.17
C GLU A 254 -9.70 0.77 -13.88
N ILE A 255 -8.62 0.12 -13.46
CA ILE A 255 -7.28 0.72 -13.30
C ILE A 255 -6.78 1.36 -14.60
N ALA A 256 -7.25 0.90 -15.77
CA ALA A 256 -6.82 1.36 -17.09
C ALA A 256 -7.76 2.35 -17.78
N ARG A 257 -8.90 2.74 -17.16
CA ARG A 257 -9.84 3.71 -17.74
C ARG A 257 -9.69 5.08 -17.07
N PRO A 258 -9.62 6.20 -17.83
CA PRO A 258 -9.69 7.52 -17.24
C PRO A 258 -11.05 7.72 -16.55
N GLU A 259 -11.05 8.27 -15.34
CA GLU A 259 -12.29 8.75 -14.73
C GLU A 259 -12.58 10.13 -15.35
N THR A 260 -13.76 10.31 -15.92
CA THR A 260 -14.19 11.54 -16.61
C THR A 260 -14.69 12.62 -15.66
N GLU A 261 -14.61 12.41 -14.34
CA GLU A 261 -14.91 13.46 -13.36
C GLU A 261 -13.69 14.37 -13.21
N GLU A 262 -13.68 15.44 -14.00
CA GLU A 262 -12.80 16.60 -13.77
C GLU A 262 -13.09 17.19 -12.38
N TRP A 263 -12.37 16.73 -11.38
CA TRP A 263 -12.14 17.52 -10.19
C TRP A 263 -11.28 18.70 -10.61
N GLN A 264 -11.90 19.86 -10.85
CA GLN A 264 -11.17 21.09 -11.11
C GLN A 264 -10.22 21.34 -9.93
N VAL A 265 -8.93 21.16 -10.20
CA VAL A 265 -7.86 21.71 -9.37
C VAL A 265 -8.03 23.23 -9.46
N ILE A 266 -8.55 23.85 -8.39
CA ILE A 266 -8.67 25.31 -8.33
C ILE A 266 -7.25 25.87 -8.17
N LEU A 267 -6.67 26.26 -9.30
CA LEU A 267 -5.44 27.03 -9.38
C LEU A 267 -5.79 28.50 -9.13
N ASN A 268 -5.70 28.93 -7.87
CA ASN A 268 -5.62 30.37 -7.54
C ASN A 268 -4.18 30.79 -7.28
#